data_AF-A0A953UUL8-F1
#
_entry.id   AF-A0A953UUL8-F1
#
_cell.length_a   1.000
_cell.length_b   1.000
_cell.length_c   1.000
_cell.angle_alpha   90.00
_cell.angle_beta   90.00
_cell.angle_gamma   90.00
#
_symmetry.space_group_name_H-M   'P 1'
#
loop_
_entity.id
_entity.type
_entity.pdbx_description
1 polymer ?
#
loop_
_entity_poly.entity_id
_entity_poly.type
_entity_poly.pdbx_seq_one_letter_code
_entity_poly.pdbx_strand_id
1 'polypeptide(L)'
;MKLPHRFTAFALAAAALGMTGLAQQPPPTFSGRWQGTIKVPGQDVVVIVNLAKSPKGEWMGSFSMPELGATDIPLDKLAVAQTKVHFLLASMPGNPSFDGSLGPDGREMSGTFSTAQSKSPLTLKRIGEAQIKPPTPNTPLSKDFEGTWHATLDPGDTQIRLLVKLTRAADGTASGTVVSVDQANREVPLTSIQQKDRSLDFEIRSIAVRFHGTLNNAANAIAGAWEQMSRTAPVTFHRGAFPPNSPLSKAFEGTWQASLDTGEAYKVLLALKLTRAADGTSAGLISNAYQAGKDAPVTNITIKDKSLQLAVQSLAATYSGTLNDAGTEIAGTWHQLGTAIPLTFKRTTPAEKKP
;
A
#
# COMPACT_ATOMS: atom_id res chain seq x y z
N MET A 1 -10.64 -77.93 84.97
CA MET A 1 -11.02 -76.50 84.91
C MET A 1 -10.81 -76.01 83.48
N LYS A 2 -11.90 -75.66 82.78
CA LYS A 2 -12.02 -74.87 81.54
C LYS A 2 -11.30 -75.33 80.23
N LEU A 3 -12.10 -75.75 79.24
CA LEU A 3 -11.97 -75.34 77.81
C LEU A 3 -12.38 -73.84 77.68
N PRO A 4 -12.32 -73.12 76.52
CA PRO A 4 -11.70 -73.34 75.19
C PRO A 4 -11.00 -72.06 74.63
N HIS A 5 -10.58 -72.01 73.34
CA HIS A 5 -11.02 -70.99 72.34
C HIS A 5 -10.28 -71.06 70.99
N ARG A 6 -11.08 -70.91 69.92
CA ARG A 6 -10.71 -70.63 68.52
C ARG A 6 -10.39 -69.14 68.37
N PHE A 7 -9.48 -68.76 67.46
CA PHE A 7 -9.53 -67.45 66.80
C PHE A 7 -9.17 -67.54 65.31
N THR A 8 -10.15 -67.11 64.52
CA THR A 8 -10.10 -66.78 63.09
C THR A 8 -9.36 -65.45 62.92
N ALA A 9 -8.45 -65.33 61.94
CA ALA A 9 -7.89 -64.04 61.53
C ALA A 9 -8.20 -63.78 60.06
N PHE A 10 -9.00 -62.73 59.85
CA PHE A 10 -9.21 -62.02 58.59
C PHE A 10 -7.90 -61.36 58.14
N ALA A 11 -7.58 -61.41 56.84
CA ALA A 11 -6.65 -60.47 56.23
C ALA A 11 -7.33 -59.79 55.04
N LEU A 12 -7.41 -58.46 55.15
CA LEU A 12 -8.01 -57.48 54.27
C LEU A 12 -7.45 -57.52 52.84
N ALA A 13 -8.35 -57.40 51.86
CA ALA A 13 -8.02 -56.92 50.52
C ALA A 13 -7.74 -55.40 50.59
N ALA A 14 -6.54 -54.98 50.18
CA ALA A 14 -6.23 -53.58 49.90
C ALA A 14 -6.30 -53.35 48.38
N ALA A 15 -7.37 -52.68 47.94
CA ALA A 15 -7.51 -52.19 46.58
C ALA A 15 -6.60 -50.96 46.39
N ALA A 16 -5.62 -51.07 45.48
CA ALA A 16 -4.82 -49.93 45.04
C ALA A 16 -5.65 -49.11 44.03
N LEU A 17 -6.07 -47.91 44.44
CA LEU A 17 -6.65 -46.89 43.56
C LEU A 17 -5.57 -46.39 42.59
N GLY A 18 -5.72 -46.71 41.31
CA GLY A 18 -4.92 -46.13 40.23
C GLY A 18 -5.25 -44.64 40.07
N MET A 19 -4.30 -43.77 40.42
CA MET A 19 -4.34 -42.38 39.97
C MET A 19 -3.93 -42.35 38.51
N THR A 20 -4.91 -42.37 37.60
CA THR A 20 -4.68 -42.00 36.20
C THR A 20 -4.30 -40.53 36.15
N GLY A 21 -3.05 -40.25 35.76
CA GLY A 21 -2.60 -38.90 35.47
C GLY A 21 -3.47 -38.29 34.38
N LEU A 22 -4.24 -37.26 34.73
CA LEU A 22 -4.81 -36.35 33.74
C LEU A 22 -3.64 -35.71 33.01
N ALA A 23 -3.39 -36.12 31.76
CA ALA A 23 -2.52 -35.37 30.88
C ALA A 23 -3.07 -33.93 30.82
N GLN A 24 -2.37 -33.00 31.45
CA GLN A 24 -2.72 -31.58 31.40
C GLN A 24 -2.71 -31.18 29.93
N GLN A 25 -3.88 -30.78 29.41
CA GLN A 25 -3.94 -30.19 28.08
C GLN A 25 -2.99 -29.00 28.05
N PRO A 26 -2.16 -28.86 27.00
CA PRO A 26 -1.29 -27.71 26.86
C PRO A 26 -2.11 -26.43 27.03
N PRO A 27 -1.58 -25.40 27.72
CA PRO A 27 -2.31 -24.16 27.91
C PRO A 27 -2.76 -23.60 26.55
N PRO A 28 -3.96 -22.97 26.47
CA PRO A 28 -4.44 -22.32 25.26
C PRO A 28 -3.37 -21.38 24.69
N THR A 29 -3.08 -21.51 23.41
CA THR A 29 -2.06 -20.72 22.73
C THR A 29 -2.67 -19.93 21.59
N PHE A 30 -2.13 -18.74 21.31
CA PHE A 30 -2.49 -17.99 20.11
C PHE A 30 -1.96 -18.63 18.82
N SER A 31 -0.99 -19.55 18.89
CA SER A 31 -0.37 -20.16 17.71
C SER A 31 -1.39 -20.98 16.93
N GLY A 32 -1.65 -20.62 15.67
CA GLY A 32 -2.63 -21.29 14.83
C GLY A 32 -3.04 -20.46 13.61
N ARG A 33 -3.85 -21.08 12.75
CA ARG A 33 -4.57 -20.43 11.67
C ARG A 33 -6.00 -20.16 12.12
N TRP A 34 -6.40 -18.91 11.98
CA TRP A 34 -7.65 -18.37 12.49
C TRP A 34 -8.45 -17.76 11.35
N GLN A 35 -9.76 -17.93 11.37
CA GLN A 35 -10.65 -17.40 10.34
C GLN A 35 -11.81 -16.65 10.98
N GLY A 36 -12.14 -15.50 10.43
CA GLY A 36 -13.36 -14.76 10.75
C GLY A 36 -13.87 -14.00 9.54
N THR A 37 -14.84 -13.14 9.78
CA THR A 37 -15.46 -12.32 8.75
C THR A 37 -15.54 -10.89 9.23
N ILE A 38 -15.08 -9.96 8.40
CA ILE A 38 -15.25 -8.52 8.63
C ILE A 38 -16.27 -7.95 7.66
N LYS A 39 -16.93 -6.87 8.06
CA LYS A 39 -17.80 -6.09 7.18
C LYS A 39 -16.98 -4.99 6.53
N VAL A 40 -16.95 -4.97 5.20
CA VAL A 40 -16.46 -3.83 4.40
C VAL A 40 -17.63 -3.24 3.61
N PRO A 41 -17.53 -2.01 3.08
CA PRO A 41 -18.62 -1.44 2.29
C PRO A 41 -19.07 -2.38 1.17
N GLY A 42 -20.33 -2.79 1.19
CA GLY A 42 -20.95 -3.61 0.15
C GLY A 42 -20.79 -5.13 0.26
N GLN A 43 -19.98 -5.67 1.19
CA GLN A 43 -19.80 -7.13 1.33
C GLN A 43 -19.20 -7.56 2.68
N ASP A 44 -19.46 -8.81 3.04
CA ASP A 44 -18.77 -9.52 4.12
C ASP A 44 -17.51 -10.18 3.52
N VAL A 45 -16.34 -9.97 4.13
CA VAL A 45 -15.05 -10.48 3.63
C VAL A 45 -14.45 -11.45 4.63
N VAL A 46 -14.06 -12.63 4.15
CA VAL A 46 -13.30 -13.59 4.97
C VAL A 46 -11.89 -13.08 5.24
N VAL A 47 -11.51 -13.11 6.51
CA VAL A 47 -10.14 -12.82 6.97
C VAL A 47 -9.50 -14.08 7.53
N ILE A 48 -8.21 -14.25 7.25
CA ILE A 48 -7.39 -15.32 7.79
C ILE A 48 -6.21 -14.70 8.52
N VAL A 49 -6.02 -15.07 9.79
CA VAL A 49 -4.88 -14.66 10.61
C VAL A 49 -4.05 -15.89 10.95
N ASN A 50 -2.78 -15.90 10.58
CA ASN A 50 -1.81 -16.88 11.04
C ASN A 50 -0.99 -16.27 12.17
N LEU A 51 -0.83 -16.99 13.27
CA LEU A 51 0.05 -16.62 14.38
C LEU A 51 0.95 -17.80 14.70
N ALA A 52 2.26 -17.60 14.78
CA ALA A 52 3.20 -18.65 15.16
C ALA A 52 4.40 -18.05 15.89
N LYS A 53 5.23 -18.91 16.50
CA LYS A 53 6.55 -18.52 16.97
C LYS A 53 7.60 -18.86 15.93
N SER A 54 8.54 -17.95 15.71
CA SER A 54 9.75 -18.20 14.94
C SER A 54 10.62 -19.25 15.66
N PRO A 55 11.64 -19.83 14.99
CA PRO A 55 12.62 -20.70 15.66
C PRO A 55 13.34 -20.04 16.86
N LYS A 56 13.38 -18.70 16.90
CA LYS A 56 13.94 -17.91 18.01
C LYS A 56 12.93 -17.65 19.14
N GLY A 57 11.70 -18.13 19.01
CA GLY A 57 10.62 -17.96 19.99
C GLY A 57 9.84 -16.65 19.88
N GLU A 58 10.17 -15.79 18.91
CA GLU A 58 9.49 -14.51 18.66
C GLU A 58 8.16 -14.73 17.95
N TRP A 59 7.14 -13.92 18.25
CA TRP A 59 5.86 -14.02 17.55
C TRP A 59 5.97 -13.49 16.12
N MET A 60 5.38 -14.24 15.19
CA MET A 60 5.18 -13.89 13.81
C MET A 60 3.70 -14.02 13.48
N GLY A 61 3.24 -13.24 12.51
CA GLY A 61 1.91 -13.46 11.98
C GLY A 61 1.70 -12.90 10.59
N SER A 62 0.67 -13.42 9.94
CA SER A 62 0.19 -12.93 8.66
C SER A 62 -1.31 -12.73 8.66
N PHE A 63 -1.77 -11.79 7.85
CA PHE A 63 -3.17 -11.47 7.61
C PHE A 63 -3.48 -11.63 6.13
N SER A 64 -4.61 -12.25 5.81
CA SER A 64 -5.08 -12.43 4.44
C SER A 64 -6.55 -12.09 4.30
N MET A 65 -6.92 -11.51 3.16
CA MET A 65 -8.27 -11.33 2.64
C MET A 65 -8.30 -11.96 1.25
N PRO A 66 -8.53 -13.28 1.14
CA PRO A 66 -8.40 -14.01 -0.13
C PRO A 66 -9.29 -13.45 -1.25
N GLU A 67 -10.52 -13.07 -0.91
CA GLU A 67 -11.51 -12.50 -1.84
C GLU A 67 -11.07 -11.15 -2.42
N LEU A 68 -10.19 -10.44 -1.72
CA LEU A 68 -9.59 -9.19 -2.17
C LEU A 68 -8.17 -9.39 -2.72
N GLY A 69 -7.73 -10.63 -2.96
CA GLY A 69 -6.38 -10.90 -3.47
C GLY A 69 -5.24 -10.57 -2.50
N ALA A 70 -5.55 -10.27 -1.24
CA ALA A 70 -4.56 -9.89 -0.26
C ALA A 70 -4.10 -11.12 0.53
N THR A 71 -2.85 -11.54 0.34
CA THR A 71 -2.33 -12.79 0.92
C THR A 71 -1.06 -12.54 1.72
N ASP A 72 -0.97 -13.14 2.90
CA ASP A 72 0.21 -13.17 3.75
C ASP A 72 0.83 -11.78 4.06
N ILE A 73 -0.02 -10.79 4.32
CA ILE A 73 0.42 -9.48 4.77
C ILE A 73 1.02 -9.63 6.18
N PRO A 74 2.28 -9.22 6.40
CA PRO A 74 2.90 -9.32 7.71
C PRO A 74 2.16 -8.46 8.74
N LEU A 75 2.01 -9.01 9.96
CA LEU A 75 1.51 -8.25 11.10
C LEU A 75 2.62 -7.39 11.69
N ASP A 76 2.30 -6.12 11.95
CA ASP A 76 3.16 -5.18 12.66
C ASP A 76 2.73 -5.03 14.12
N LYS A 77 3.68 -4.63 14.99
CA LYS A 77 3.44 -4.44 16.44
C LYS A 77 2.68 -5.62 17.09
N LEU A 78 2.98 -6.85 16.65
CA LEU A 78 2.36 -8.05 17.18
C LEU A 78 2.80 -8.26 18.64
N ALA A 79 1.87 -8.05 19.57
CA ALA A 79 2.06 -8.27 20.98
C ALA A 79 1.11 -9.36 21.46
N VAL A 80 1.66 -10.42 22.05
CA VAL A 80 0.88 -11.55 22.57
C VAL A 80 1.18 -11.72 24.04
N ALA A 81 0.16 -11.51 24.88
CA ALA A 81 0.17 -11.82 26.30
C ALA A 81 -0.52 -13.18 26.55
N GLN A 82 -0.75 -13.54 27.81
CA GLN A 82 -1.34 -14.84 28.16
C GLN A 82 -2.74 -15.04 27.55
N THR A 83 -3.59 -14.01 27.57
CA THR A 83 -4.97 -14.08 27.06
C THR A 83 -5.34 -12.95 26.12
N LYS A 84 -4.39 -12.09 25.76
CA LYS A 84 -4.60 -10.91 24.90
C LYS A 84 -3.64 -10.92 23.73
N VAL A 85 -4.10 -10.44 22.58
CA VAL A 85 -3.27 -10.16 21.40
C VAL A 85 -3.59 -8.79 20.85
N HIS A 86 -2.55 -8.13 20.36
CA HIS A 86 -2.65 -6.89 19.61
C HIS A 86 -1.80 -7.00 18.36
N PHE A 87 -2.28 -6.48 17.23
CA PHE A 87 -1.47 -6.30 16.02
C PHE A 87 -2.00 -5.17 15.13
N LEU A 88 -1.13 -4.67 14.26
CA LEU A 88 -1.42 -3.68 13.23
C LEU A 88 -1.16 -4.25 11.83
N LEU A 89 -1.85 -3.66 10.85
CA LEU A 89 -1.53 -3.75 9.43
C LEU A 89 -0.96 -2.38 9.01
N ALA A 90 0.24 -2.05 9.50
CA ALA A 90 0.75 -0.66 9.47
C ALA A 90 1.04 -0.14 8.05
N SER A 91 1.15 -1.03 7.07
CA SER A 91 1.37 -0.65 5.68
C SER A 91 0.10 -0.45 4.87
N MET A 92 -1.07 -0.82 5.41
CA MET A 92 -2.36 -0.62 4.76
C MET A 92 -2.91 0.78 5.03
N PRO A 93 -3.70 1.34 4.09
CA PRO A 93 -4.39 2.61 4.31
C PRO A 93 -5.20 2.60 5.61
N GLY A 94 -5.01 3.64 6.43
CA GLY A 94 -5.72 3.79 7.70
C GLY A 94 -5.17 2.96 8.88
N ASN A 95 -4.04 2.26 8.69
CA ASN A 95 -3.34 1.46 9.71
C ASN A 95 -4.28 0.58 10.56
N PRO A 96 -5.04 -0.35 9.96
CA PRO A 96 -5.99 -1.16 10.71
C PRO A 96 -5.33 -1.94 11.85
N SER A 97 -6.06 -2.16 12.94
CA SER A 97 -5.58 -2.91 14.10
C SER A 97 -6.61 -3.91 14.61
N PHE A 98 -6.14 -4.88 15.38
CA PHE A 98 -7.02 -5.81 16.10
C PHE A 98 -6.55 -5.98 17.54
N ASP A 99 -7.50 -5.85 18.46
CA ASP A 99 -7.32 -6.08 19.89
C ASP A 99 -8.19 -7.26 20.32
N GLY A 100 -7.58 -8.42 20.54
CA GLY A 100 -8.25 -9.69 20.74
C GLY A 100 -8.03 -10.31 22.12
N SER A 101 -8.96 -11.17 22.52
CA SER A 101 -8.86 -12.02 23.71
C SER A 101 -9.08 -13.48 23.34
N LEU A 102 -8.21 -14.37 23.80
CA LEU A 102 -8.33 -15.81 23.59
C LEU A 102 -9.38 -16.40 24.52
N GLY A 103 -10.28 -17.21 23.98
CA GLY A 103 -11.24 -17.99 24.76
C GLY A 103 -10.55 -19.07 25.61
N PRO A 104 -11.20 -19.53 26.69
CA PRO A 104 -10.60 -20.47 27.64
C PRO A 104 -10.24 -21.83 27.03
N ASP A 105 -10.91 -22.25 25.96
CA ASP A 105 -10.64 -23.49 25.23
C ASP A 105 -9.58 -23.32 24.12
N GLY A 106 -9.11 -22.09 23.89
CA GLY A 106 -8.16 -21.75 22.83
C GLY A 106 -8.69 -21.96 21.41
N ARG A 107 -10.00 -22.11 21.20
CA ARG A 107 -10.59 -22.36 19.86
C ARG A 107 -11.18 -21.11 19.23
N GLU A 108 -11.47 -20.10 20.03
CA GLU A 108 -12.02 -18.83 19.58
C GLU A 108 -11.22 -17.65 20.14
N MET A 109 -11.15 -16.58 19.36
CA MET A 109 -10.60 -15.30 19.78
C MET A 109 -11.57 -14.20 19.39
N SER A 110 -12.00 -13.41 20.36
CA SER A 110 -12.95 -12.33 20.15
C SER A 110 -12.32 -10.99 20.50
N GLY A 111 -12.57 -9.98 19.68
CA GLY A 111 -11.90 -8.71 19.78
C GLY A 111 -12.54 -7.60 18.96
N THR A 112 -11.85 -6.47 18.92
CA THR A 112 -12.25 -5.30 18.15
C THR A 112 -11.28 -5.10 17.00
N PHE A 113 -11.79 -5.10 15.77
CA PHE A 113 -11.07 -4.66 14.58
C PHE A 113 -11.32 -3.16 14.39
N SER A 114 -10.25 -2.39 14.22
CA SER A 114 -10.31 -0.93 14.08
C SER A 114 -9.71 -0.50 12.74
N THR A 115 -10.37 0.43 12.06
CA THR A 115 -9.88 1.16 10.89
C THR A 115 -9.83 2.65 11.22
N ALA A 116 -9.36 3.48 10.28
CA ALA A 116 -9.43 4.94 10.45
C ALA A 116 -10.87 5.47 10.56
N GLN A 117 -11.85 4.74 10.02
CA GLN A 117 -13.25 5.18 9.91
C GLN A 117 -14.18 4.52 10.94
N SER A 118 -13.88 3.30 11.38
CA SER A 118 -14.81 2.50 12.20
C SER A 118 -14.10 1.52 13.12
N LYS A 119 -14.84 1.08 14.15
CA LYS A 119 -14.48 -0.06 14.99
C LYS A 119 -15.62 -1.08 14.94
N SER A 120 -15.29 -2.35 14.77
CA SER A 120 -16.27 -3.43 14.69
C SER A 120 -15.81 -4.65 15.49
N PRO A 121 -16.74 -5.42 16.08
CA PRO A 121 -16.39 -6.70 16.67
C PRO A 121 -15.92 -7.67 15.58
N LEU A 122 -14.86 -8.43 15.88
CA LEU A 122 -14.37 -9.51 15.04
C LEU A 122 -14.12 -10.73 15.92
N THR A 123 -14.76 -11.83 15.55
CA THR A 123 -14.55 -13.15 16.13
C THR A 123 -13.78 -14.01 15.13
N LEU A 124 -12.68 -14.59 15.59
CA LEU A 124 -11.82 -15.48 14.85
C LEU A 124 -11.91 -16.89 15.44
N LYS A 125 -12.28 -17.87 14.61
CA LYS A 125 -12.31 -19.29 14.96
C LYS A 125 -11.04 -19.98 14.46
N ARG A 126 -10.46 -20.84 15.29
CA ARG A 126 -9.30 -21.65 14.89
C ARG A 126 -9.73 -22.67 13.85
N ILE A 127 -9.00 -22.72 12.74
CA ILE A 127 -9.24 -23.65 11.62
C ILE A 127 -8.07 -24.60 11.34
N GLY A 128 -6.96 -24.45 12.07
CA GLY A 128 -5.83 -25.38 11.97
C GLY A 128 -4.53 -24.82 12.52
N GLU A 129 -3.44 -25.45 12.14
CA GLU A 129 -2.09 -24.97 12.41
C GLU A 129 -1.76 -23.73 11.58
N ALA A 130 -0.90 -22.87 12.12
CA ALA A 130 -0.49 -21.65 11.43
C ALA A 130 0.25 -21.96 10.12
N GLN A 131 -0.12 -21.25 9.07
CA GLN A 131 0.52 -21.35 7.75
C GLN A 131 1.19 -20.03 7.43
N ILE A 132 2.38 -19.80 8.01
CA ILE A 132 3.20 -18.62 7.68
C ILE A 132 4.13 -19.00 6.54
N LYS A 133 3.89 -18.43 5.36
CA LYS A 133 4.79 -18.59 4.21
C LYS A 133 5.79 -17.43 4.20
N PRO A 134 7.10 -17.67 4.42
CA PRO A 134 8.10 -16.61 4.28
C PRO A 134 8.12 -16.09 2.83
N PRO A 135 8.57 -14.84 2.61
CA PRO A 135 8.82 -14.35 1.26
C PRO A 135 9.80 -15.26 0.53
N THR A 136 9.60 -15.42 -0.78
CA THR A 136 10.54 -16.17 -1.62
C THR A 136 11.89 -15.44 -1.61
N PRO A 137 13.01 -16.13 -1.33
CA PRO A 137 14.33 -15.52 -1.37
C PRO A 137 14.64 -14.89 -2.73
N ASN A 138 15.23 -13.70 -2.72
CA ASN A 138 15.57 -12.95 -3.92
C ASN A 138 16.60 -13.70 -4.77
N THR A 139 16.44 -13.67 -6.08
CA THR A 139 17.44 -14.20 -7.01
C THR A 139 18.61 -13.21 -7.18
N PRO A 140 19.73 -13.62 -7.80
CA PRO A 140 20.69 -12.66 -8.33
C PRO A 140 20.05 -11.62 -9.26
N LEU A 141 20.63 -10.43 -9.31
CA LEU A 141 20.21 -9.34 -10.19
C LEU A 141 21.30 -9.05 -11.23
N SER A 142 20.94 -8.98 -12.50
CA SER A 142 21.88 -8.52 -13.54
C SER A 142 21.99 -6.99 -13.59
N LYS A 143 23.10 -6.48 -14.14
CA LYS A 143 23.34 -5.02 -14.28
C LYS A 143 22.26 -4.32 -15.12
N ASP A 144 21.62 -5.05 -16.03
CA ASP A 144 20.54 -4.55 -16.85
C ASP A 144 19.29 -4.18 -16.04
N PHE A 145 19.12 -4.70 -14.83
CA PHE A 145 17.99 -4.30 -13.96
C PHE A 145 18.39 -3.31 -12.86
N GLU A 146 19.69 -3.21 -12.54
CA GLU A 146 20.17 -2.29 -11.51
C GLU A 146 19.87 -0.83 -11.86
N GLY A 147 19.49 -0.07 -10.83
CA GLY A 147 19.24 1.37 -10.90
C GLY A 147 17.83 1.77 -10.51
N THR A 148 17.53 3.04 -10.76
CA THR A 148 16.21 3.64 -10.56
C THR A 148 15.39 3.51 -11.83
N TRP A 149 14.10 3.25 -11.66
CA TRP A 149 13.11 3.17 -12.72
C TRP A 149 11.87 3.97 -12.32
N HIS A 150 11.24 4.67 -13.25
CA HIS A 150 10.04 5.47 -12.98
C HIS A 150 8.86 5.01 -13.83
N ALA A 151 7.65 5.08 -13.30
CA ALA A 151 6.43 4.83 -14.04
C ALA A 151 5.28 5.67 -13.52
N THR A 152 4.34 5.98 -14.41
CA THR A 152 3.00 6.43 -14.02
C THR A 152 2.06 5.24 -14.08
N LEU A 153 1.59 4.79 -12.92
CA LEU A 153 0.56 3.75 -12.80
C LEU A 153 -0.81 4.40 -12.92
N ASP A 154 -1.70 3.84 -13.74
CA ASP A 154 -3.10 4.23 -13.81
C ASP A 154 -4.00 3.08 -13.33
N PRO A 155 -4.38 3.05 -12.04
CA PRO A 155 -5.29 2.04 -11.50
C PRO A 155 -6.77 2.32 -11.83
N GLY A 156 -7.10 3.39 -12.57
CA GLY A 156 -8.45 3.77 -13.00
C GLY A 156 -9.09 4.93 -12.23
N ASP A 157 -8.67 5.18 -10.98
CA ASP A 157 -9.27 6.24 -10.14
C ASP A 157 -8.38 7.51 -10.11
N THR A 158 -7.07 7.33 -9.91
CA THR A 158 -6.06 8.40 -9.95
C THR A 158 -4.74 7.81 -10.39
N GLN A 159 -4.03 8.53 -11.26
CA GLN A 159 -2.70 8.09 -11.66
C GLN A 159 -1.69 8.29 -10.50
N ILE A 160 -0.71 7.40 -10.37
CA ILE A 160 0.27 7.42 -9.28
C ILE A 160 1.67 7.30 -9.88
N ARG A 161 2.57 8.21 -9.53
CA ARG A 161 3.97 8.16 -9.92
C ARG A 161 4.77 7.28 -8.97
N LEU A 162 5.38 6.25 -9.53
CA LEU A 162 6.18 5.25 -8.82
C LEU A 162 7.65 5.38 -9.23
N LEU A 163 8.54 5.25 -8.26
CA LEU A 163 9.96 4.95 -8.48
C LEU A 163 10.27 3.57 -7.93
N VAL A 164 10.82 2.68 -8.75
CA VAL A 164 11.39 1.41 -8.32
C VAL A 164 12.91 1.57 -8.27
N LYS A 165 13.53 1.28 -7.14
CA LYS A 165 14.99 1.20 -7.00
C LYS A 165 15.38 -0.26 -6.89
N LEU A 166 16.23 -0.75 -7.79
CA LEU A 166 16.77 -2.10 -7.75
C LEU A 166 18.29 -2.02 -7.56
N THR A 167 18.80 -2.77 -6.58
CA THR A 167 20.21 -2.85 -6.24
C THR A 167 20.65 -4.30 -6.14
N ARG A 168 21.95 -4.52 -6.29
CA ARG A 168 22.59 -5.80 -6.01
C ARG A 168 23.18 -5.76 -4.60
N ALA A 169 22.79 -6.69 -3.74
CA ALA A 169 23.39 -6.88 -2.43
C ALA A 169 24.82 -7.43 -2.56
N ALA A 170 25.57 -7.43 -1.45
CA ALA A 170 26.97 -7.89 -1.44
C ALA A 170 27.14 -9.37 -1.84
N ASP A 171 26.12 -10.20 -1.60
CA ASP A 171 26.07 -11.61 -1.99
C ASP A 171 25.59 -11.83 -3.45
N GLY A 172 25.31 -10.74 -4.18
CA GLY A 172 24.83 -10.77 -5.55
C GLY A 172 23.32 -10.83 -5.70
N THR A 173 22.56 -11.03 -4.63
CA THR A 173 21.08 -11.10 -4.68
C THR A 173 20.46 -9.73 -4.94
N ALA A 174 19.26 -9.72 -5.51
CA ALA A 174 18.49 -8.51 -5.72
C ALA A 174 18.02 -7.92 -4.39
N SER A 175 17.97 -6.60 -4.33
CA SER A 175 17.31 -5.83 -3.29
C SER A 175 16.59 -4.66 -3.94
N GLY A 176 15.55 -4.12 -3.31
CA GLY A 176 14.87 -2.98 -3.90
C GLY A 176 13.74 -2.40 -3.07
N THR A 177 13.29 -1.23 -3.51
CA THR A 177 12.19 -0.49 -2.92
C THR A 177 11.29 0.10 -4.00
N VAL A 178 10.04 0.38 -3.64
CA VAL A 178 9.14 1.24 -4.42
C VAL A 178 8.83 2.49 -3.63
N VAL A 179 8.90 3.65 -4.29
CA VAL A 179 8.51 4.94 -3.74
C VAL A 179 7.27 5.43 -4.48
N SER A 180 6.21 5.74 -3.74
CA SER A 180 5.07 6.50 -4.28
C SER A 180 5.34 7.99 -4.12
N VAL A 181 5.66 8.66 -5.22
CA VAL A 181 6.08 10.07 -5.21
C VAL A 181 4.93 10.98 -4.76
N ASP A 182 3.71 10.64 -5.19
CA ASP A 182 2.52 11.47 -4.93
C ASP A 182 1.91 11.21 -3.53
N GLN A 183 2.37 10.17 -2.83
CA GLN A 183 1.89 9.80 -1.49
C GLN A 183 2.99 10.01 -0.44
N ALA A 184 3.43 11.26 -0.32
CA ALA A 184 4.46 11.70 0.63
C ALA A 184 5.82 11.00 0.49
N ASN A 185 6.18 10.58 -0.74
CA ASN A 185 7.41 9.82 -1.01
C ASN A 185 7.54 8.56 -0.14
N ARG A 186 6.41 7.90 0.14
CA ARG A 186 6.41 6.67 0.94
C ARG A 186 7.23 5.60 0.22
N GLU A 187 8.32 5.17 0.86
CA GLU A 187 9.19 4.09 0.40
C GLU A 187 8.81 2.78 1.08
N VAL A 188 8.62 1.72 0.28
CA VAL A 188 8.24 0.39 0.75
C VAL A 188 9.21 -0.65 0.17
N PRO A 189 9.78 -1.55 0.99
CA PRO A 189 10.72 -2.56 0.50
C PRO A 189 10.02 -3.63 -0.34
N LEU A 190 10.69 -4.07 -1.40
CA LEU A 190 10.31 -5.28 -2.13
C LEU A 190 10.61 -6.49 -1.25
N THR A 191 9.62 -7.35 -1.04
CA THR A 191 9.71 -8.53 -0.17
C THR A 191 10.20 -9.78 -0.89
N SER A 192 10.04 -9.84 -2.21
CA SER A 192 10.60 -10.87 -3.08
C SER A 192 10.92 -10.24 -4.43
N ILE A 193 12.05 -10.59 -5.03
CA ILE A 193 12.48 -10.14 -6.35
C ILE A 193 13.04 -11.35 -7.09
N GLN A 194 12.33 -11.80 -8.11
CA GLN A 194 12.74 -12.92 -8.96
C GLN A 194 13.07 -12.38 -10.35
N GLN A 195 14.34 -12.47 -10.72
CA GLN A 195 14.81 -12.16 -12.06
C GLN A 195 15.18 -13.46 -12.75
N LYS A 196 14.62 -13.68 -13.94
CA LYS A 196 14.97 -14.77 -14.84
C LYS A 196 15.07 -14.24 -16.26
N ASP A 197 16.25 -14.33 -16.85
CA ASP A 197 16.53 -13.74 -18.16
C ASP A 197 16.11 -12.26 -18.20
N ARG A 198 15.17 -11.88 -19.09
CA ARG A 198 14.61 -10.53 -19.18
C ARG A 198 13.31 -10.35 -18.39
N SER A 199 12.83 -11.36 -17.69
CA SER A 199 11.66 -11.26 -16.81
C SER A 199 12.05 -10.80 -15.41
N LEU A 200 11.21 -9.93 -14.84
CA LEU A 200 11.30 -9.44 -13.48
C LEU A 200 9.94 -9.59 -12.81
N ASP A 201 9.92 -10.35 -11.74
CA ASP A 201 8.81 -10.47 -10.81
C ASP A 201 9.20 -9.85 -9.48
N PHE A 202 8.31 -9.08 -8.86
CA PHE A 202 8.49 -8.68 -7.48
C PHE A 202 7.19 -8.65 -6.68
N GLU A 203 7.31 -8.83 -5.36
CA GLU A 203 6.19 -8.74 -4.42
C GLU A 203 6.43 -7.64 -3.38
N ILE A 204 5.36 -6.93 -3.00
CA ILE A 204 5.32 -6.07 -1.81
C ILE A 204 4.18 -6.57 -0.91
N ARG A 205 4.48 -7.57 -0.08
CA ARG A 205 3.46 -8.25 0.74
C ARG A 205 2.72 -7.33 1.70
N SER A 206 3.40 -6.31 2.23
CA SER A 206 2.82 -5.36 3.19
C SER A 206 1.66 -4.53 2.63
N ILE A 207 1.54 -4.46 1.30
CA ILE A 207 0.45 -3.77 0.59
C ILE A 207 -0.21 -4.63 -0.50
N ALA A 208 0.00 -5.95 -0.45
CA ALA A 208 -0.55 -6.92 -1.39
C ALA A 208 -0.30 -6.58 -2.87
N VAL A 209 0.92 -6.15 -3.20
CA VAL A 209 1.34 -5.89 -4.59
C VAL A 209 2.11 -7.08 -5.14
N ARG A 210 1.85 -7.40 -6.40
CA ARG A 210 2.68 -8.24 -7.27
C ARG A 210 2.91 -7.50 -8.59
N PHE A 211 4.09 -7.65 -9.15
CA PHE A 211 4.40 -7.15 -10.48
C PHE A 211 5.05 -8.27 -11.29
N HIS A 212 4.62 -8.42 -12.54
CA HIS A 212 5.25 -9.28 -13.53
C HIS A 212 5.57 -8.45 -14.77
N GLY A 213 6.85 -8.33 -15.12
CA GLY A 213 7.28 -7.53 -16.25
C GLY A 213 8.45 -8.10 -17.02
N THR A 214 8.65 -7.56 -18.22
CA THR A 214 9.73 -7.95 -19.14
C THR A 214 10.51 -6.72 -19.57
N LEU A 215 11.83 -6.79 -19.43
CA LEU A 215 12.76 -5.77 -19.87
C LEU A 215 12.92 -5.82 -21.40
N ASN A 216 12.73 -4.68 -22.07
CA ASN A 216 12.89 -4.57 -23.52
C ASN A 216 14.36 -4.72 -23.96
N ASN A 217 14.64 -5.00 -25.23
CA ASN A 217 16.01 -5.24 -25.73
C ASN A 217 16.97 -4.06 -25.52
N ALA A 218 16.48 -2.83 -25.52
CA ALA A 218 17.28 -1.63 -25.26
C ALA A 218 17.66 -1.43 -23.78
N ALA A 219 17.18 -2.32 -22.89
CA ALA A 219 17.38 -2.26 -21.44
C ALA A 219 16.98 -0.90 -20.84
N ASN A 220 15.94 -0.26 -21.37
CA ASN A 220 15.49 1.06 -20.92
C ASN A 220 14.01 1.13 -20.55
N ALA A 221 13.26 0.03 -20.73
CA ALA A 221 11.87 -0.07 -20.29
C ALA A 221 11.54 -1.50 -19.82
N ILE A 222 10.83 -1.62 -18.69
CA ILE A 222 10.26 -2.86 -18.17
C ILE A 222 8.73 -2.72 -18.25
N ALA A 223 8.12 -3.39 -19.22
CA ALA A 223 6.67 -3.40 -19.39
C ALA A 223 6.07 -4.59 -18.65
N GLY A 224 4.97 -4.39 -17.92
CA GLY A 224 4.38 -5.45 -17.13
C GLY A 224 2.99 -5.14 -16.59
N ALA A 225 2.49 -6.06 -15.76
CA ALA A 225 1.24 -5.93 -15.03
C ALA A 225 1.54 -5.62 -13.56
N TRP A 226 0.93 -4.56 -13.04
CA TRP A 226 0.87 -4.26 -11.62
C TRP A 226 -0.44 -4.78 -11.05
N GLU A 227 -0.34 -5.76 -10.17
CA GLU A 227 -1.46 -6.34 -9.45
C GLU A 227 -1.42 -5.84 -8.01
N GLN A 228 -2.49 -5.22 -7.56
CA GLN A 228 -2.64 -4.80 -6.17
C GLN A 228 -4.03 -5.19 -5.69
N MET A 229 -4.07 -6.09 -4.70
CA MET A 229 -5.33 -6.72 -4.28
C MET A 229 -6.01 -7.38 -5.50
N SER A 230 -7.31 -7.13 -5.72
CA SER A 230 -8.06 -7.64 -6.87
C SER A 230 -7.95 -6.78 -8.13
N ARG A 231 -7.17 -5.68 -8.12
CA ARG A 231 -7.01 -4.78 -9.28
C ARG A 231 -5.72 -5.10 -10.02
N THR A 232 -5.80 -5.04 -11.34
CA THR A 232 -4.64 -5.16 -12.24
C THR A 232 -4.60 -3.97 -13.18
N ALA A 233 -3.42 -3.39 -13.38
CA ALA A 233 -3.20 -2.32 -14.35
C ALA A 233 -1.88 -2.53 -15.11
N PRO A 234 -1.82 -2.25 -16.41
CA PRO A 234 -0.56 -2.24 -17.13
C PRO A 234 0.31 -1.08 -16.64
N VAL A 235 1.62 -1.32 -16.55
CA VAL A 235 2.59 -0.28 -16.19
C VAL A 235 3.88 -0.51 -16.96
N THR A 236 4.52 0.57 -17.39
CA THR A 236 5.85 0.53 -18.00
C THR A 236 6.81 1.39 -17.17
N PHE A 237 7.80 0.72 -16.59
CA PHE A 237 8.89 1.37 -15.88
C PHE A 237 10.00 1.77 -16.83
N HIS A 238 10.31 3.06 -16.91
CA HIS A 238 11.40 3.61 -17.72
C HIS A 238 12.64 3.82 -16.86
N ARG A 239 13.82 3.54 -17.42
CA ARG A 239 15.08 3.72 -16.70
C ARG A 239 15.30 5.18 -16.30
N GLY A 240 15.80 5.39 -15.08
CA GLY A 240 16.11 6.69 -14.50
C GLY A 240 15.03 7.21 -13.55
N ALA A 241 15.35 8.32 -12.88
CA ALA A 241 14.34 9.10 -12.16
C ALA A 241 13.34 9.72 -13.14
N PHE A 242 12.22 10.25 -12.61
CA PHE A 242 11.34 11.10 -13.42
C PHE A 242 12.16 12.27 -14.00
N PRO A 243 11.92 12.65 -15.26
CA PRO A 243 12.51 13.86 -15.81
C PRO A 243 12.19 15.06 -14.90
N PRO A 244 13.17 15.93 -14.61
CA PRO A 244 12.88 17.14 -13.87
C PRO A 244 11.92 18.03 -14.67
N ASN A 245 11.10 18.81 -13.97
CA ASN A 245 10.32 19.86 -14.61
C ASN A 245 11.28 20.82 -15.35
N SER A 246 10.83 21.38 -16.47
CA SER A 246 11.64 22.36 -17.22
C SER A 246 11.95 23.59 -16.36
N PRO A 247 13.10 24.27 -16.57
CA PRO A 247 13.39 25.56 -15.94
C PRO A 247 12.24 26.55 -16.14
N LEU A 248 11.86 27.28 -15.09
CA LEU A 248 10.77 28.26 -15.22
C LEU A 248 11.29 29.52 -15.91
N SER A 249 10.77 29.81 -17.09
CA SER A 249 11.01 31.08 -17.77
C SER A 249 10.13 32.18 -17.19
N LYS A 250 10.62 33.43 -17.20
CA LYS A 250 9.87 34.61 -16.72
C LYS A 250 8.53 34.80 -17.46
N ALA A 251 8.45 34.31 -18.69
CA ALA A 251 7.26 34.39 -19.53
C ALA A 251 6.10 33.48 -19.05
N PHE A 252 6.38 32.46 -18.22
CA PHE A 252 5.37 31.59 -17.62
C PHE A 252 5.17 31.82 -16.12
N GLU A 253 6.12 32.46 -15.44
CA GLU A 253 6.05 32.73 -14.01
C GLU A 253 4.85 33.61 -13.64
N GLY A 254 4.12 33.21 -12.59
CA GLY A 254 3.00 33.96 -12.03
C GLY A 254 1.72 33.13 -11.92
N THR A 255 0.62 33.84 -11.70
CA THR A 255 -0.72 33.25 -11.59
C THR A 255 -1.50 33.49 -12.87
N TRP A 256 -2.21 32.45 -13.30
CA TRP A 256 -3.01 32.41 -14.51
C TRP A 256 -4.40 31.88 -14.17
N GLN A 257 -5.44 32.42 -14.78
CA GLN A 257 -6.82 32.01 -14.53
C GLN A 257 -7.51 31.55 -15.81
N ALA A 258 -8.33 30.52 -15.71
CA ALA A 258 -9.16 30.05 -16.80
C ALA A 258 -10.55 29.65 -16.29
N SER A 259 -11.54 29.76 -17.15
CA SER A 259 -12.87 29.19 -16.93
C SER A 259 -12.98 27.90 -17.73
N LEU A 260 -12.95 26.76 -17.04
CA LEU A 260 -13.12 25.44 -17.63
C LEU A 260 -14.61 25.14 -17.74
N ASP A 261 -15.09 24.93 -18.96
CA ASP A 261 -16.47 24.57 -19.24
C ASP A 261 -16.60 23.03 -19.30
N THR A 262 -17.30 22.45 -18.32
CA THR A 262 -17.50 21.00 -18.22
C THR A 262 -18.89 20.56 -18.69
N GLY A 263 -19.68 21.45 -19.33
CA GLY A 263 -21.06 21.19 -19.74
C GLY A 263 -22.11 21.85 -18.83
N GLU A 264 -23.35 21.95 -19.36
CA GLU A 264 -24.45 22.93 -19.13
C GLU A 264 -24.84 23.39 -17.71
N ALA A 265 -24.19 22.97 -16.63
CA ALA A 265 -24.55 23.41 -15.27
C ALA A 265 -23.46 24.18 -14.51
N TYR A 266 -22.16 23.98 -14.79
CA TYR A 266 -21.09 24.60 -13.99
C TYR A 266 -19.85 24.91 -14.81
N LYS A 267 -19.36 26.15 -14.67
CA LYS A 267 -18.03 26.55 -15.12
C LYS A 267 -17.08 26.52 -13.94
N VAL A 268 -15.99 25.78 -14.05
CA VAL A 268 -14.96 25.70 -13.00
C VAL A 268 -13.93 26.81 -13.22
N LEU A 269 -13.75 27.69 -12.23
CA LEU A 269 -12.68 28.68 -12.26
C LEU A 269 -11.39 28.04 -11.73
N LEU A 270 -10.43 27.87 -12.64
CA LEU A 270 -9.11 27.35 -12.33
C LEU A 270 -8.12 28.49 -12.19
N ALA A 271 -7.27 28.43 -11.16
CA ALA A 271 -6.08 29.26 -11.07
C ALA A 271 -4.82 28.38 -11.09
N LEU A 272 -4.00 28.55 -12.12
CA LEU A 272 -2.70 27.93 -12.28
C LEU A 272 -1.62 28.90 -11.79
N LYS A 273 -0.94 28.55 -10.71
CA LYS A 273 0.22 29.28 -10.20
C LYS A 273 1.49 28.54 -10.58
N LEU A 274 2.38 29.20 -11.32
CA LEU A 274 3.71 28.69 -11.68
C LEU A 274 4.79 29.49 -10.95
N THR A 275 5.65 28.81 -10.22
CA THR A 275 6.74 29.41 -9.41
C THR A 275 8.05 28.70 -9.64
N ARG A 276 9.17 29.39 -9.40
CA ARG A 276 10.49 28.78 -9.49
C ARG A 276 10.81 28.00 -8.21
N ALA A 277 11.16 26.72 -8.35
CA ALA A 277 11.68 25.91 -7.25
C ALA A 277 13.14 26.29 -6.91
N ALA A 278 13.65 25.84 -5.77
CA ALA A 278 15.00 26.15 -5.31
C ALA A 278 16.12 25.69 -6.27
N ASP A 279 15.88 24.63 -7.04
CA ASP A 279 16.79 24.10 -8.06
C ASP A 279 16.65 24.80 -9.43
N GLY A 280 15.81 25.84 -9.53
CA GLY A 280 15.55 26.59 -10.75
C GLY A 280 14.48 25.98 -11.67
N THR A 281 13.97 24.79 -11.36
CA THR A 281 12.91 24.15 -12.15
C THR A 281 11.54 24.78 -11.88
N SER A 282 10.58 24.51 -12.77
CA SER A 282 9.20 24.94 -12.58
C SER A 282 8.52 24.12 -11.49
N ALA A 283 7.82 24.80 -10.59
CA ALA A 283 6.82 24.22 -9.71
C ALA A 283 5.46 24.83 -10.04
N GLY A 284 4.38 24.09 -9.77
CA GLY A 284 3.05 24.62 -10.00
C GLY A 284 2.01 24.08 -9.05
N LEU A 285 0.98 24.90 -8.82
CA LEU A 285 -0.24 24.53 -8.12
C LEU A 285 -1.41 24.93 -9.00
N ILE A 286 -2.42 24.07 -9.07
CA ILE A 286 -3.71 24.43 -9.64
C ILE A 286 -4.76 24.43 -8.54
N SER A 287 -5.57 25.48 -8.49
CA SER A 287 -6.66 25.60 -7.53
C SER A 287 -7.99 25.79 -8.26
N ASN A 288 -9.05 25.35 -7.61
CA ASN A 288 -10.42 25.55 -8.05
C ASN A 288 -11.13 26.47 -7.05
N ALA A 289 -11.77 27.54 -7.53
CA ALA A 289 -12.47 28.51 -6.69
C ALA A 289 -13.56 27.89 -5.80
N TYR A 290 -14.16 26.77 -6.20
CA TYR A 290 -15.19 26.06 -5.42
C TYR A 290 -14.62 25.17 -4.30
N GLN A 291 -13.32 24.87 -4.33
CA GLN A 291 -12.62 24.07 -3.31
C GLN A 291 -11.44 24.86 -2.73
N ALA A 292 -11.72 26.07 -2.24
CA ALA A 292 -10.70 26.93 -1.65
C ALA A 292 -9.92 26.18 -0.54
N GLY A 293 -8.59 26.14 -0.66
CA GLY A 293 -7.69 25.46 0.30
C GLY A 293 -7.27 24.04 -0.08
N LYS A 294 -7.67 23.50 -1.24
CA LYS A 294 -7.21 22.20 -1.78
C LYS A 294 -6.46 22.36 -3.09
N ASP A 295 -5.33 23.05 -3.05
CA ASP A 295 -4.46 23.19 -4.21
C ASP A 295 -3.91 21.82 -4.63
N ALA A 296 -4.05 21.48 -5.91
CA ALA A 296 -3.49 20.27 -6.48
C ALA A 296 -2.10 20.58 -7.05
N PRO A 297 -1.06 19.79 -6.73
CA PRO A 297 0.26 19.97 -7.32
C PRO A 297 0.22 19.70 -8.82
N VAL A 298 0.81 20.61 -9.58
CA VAL A 298 1.08 20.41 -11.00
C VAL A 298 2.36 19.61 -11.12
N THR A 299 2.28 18.53 -11.88
CA THR A 299 3.34 17.55 -12.13
C THR A 299 3.74 17.57 -13.61
N ASN A 300 4.95 17.12 -13.92
CA ASN A 300 5.45 16.99 -15.30
C ASN A 300 5.34 18.30 -16.13
N ILE A 301 5.83 19.40 -15.57
CA ILE A 301 5.79 20.71 -16.23
C ILE A 301 6.91 20.74 -17.28
N THR A 302 6.52 20.72 -18.56
CA THR A 302 7.44 20.85 -19.70
C THR A 302 7.22 22.20 -20.36
N ILE A 303 8.29 22.98 -20.48
CA ILE A 303 8.28 24.28 -21.15
C ILE A 303 9.30 24.24 -22.27
N LYS A 304 8.85 24.48 -23.51
CA LYS A 304 9.73 24.61 -24.67
C LYS A 304 9.26 25.79 -25.50
N ASP A 305 10.11 26.82 -25.60
CA ASP A 305 9.78 28.08 -26.26
C ASP A 305 8.49 28.70 -25.69
N LYS A 306 7.42 28.74 -26.49
CA LYS A 306 6.08 29.20 -26.09
C LYS A 306 5.14 28.06 -25.71
N SER A 307 5.56 26.80 -25.81
CA SER A 307 4.73 25.65 -25.44
C SER A 307 4.85 25.33 -23.95
N LEU A 308 3.69 25.09 -23.33
CA LEU A 308 3.56 24.59 -21.96
C LEU A 308 2.77 23.28 -21.99
N GLN A 309 3.35 22.22 -21.44
CA GLN A 309 2.64 21.00 -21.11
C GLN A 309 2.72 20.76 -19.61
N LEU A 310 1.62 20.28 -19.03
CA LEU A 310 1.57 19.94 -17.61
C LEU A 310 0.58 18.81 -17.36
N ALA A 311 0.74 18.13 -16.22
CA ALA A 311 -0.18 17.13 -15.71
C ALA A 311 -0.63 17.52 -14.30
N VAL A 312 -1.90 17.26 -13.98
CA VAL A 312 -2.43 17.37 -12.62
C VAL A 312 -2.90 15.99 -12.21
N GLN A 313 -1.95 15.27 -11.62
CA GLN A 313 -2.05 13.83 -11.43
C GLN A 313 -3.27 13.41 -10.60
N SER A 314 -3.54 14.15 -9.51
CA SER A 314 -4.68 13.90 -8.62
C SER A 314 -6.04 14.09 -9.28
N LEU A 315 -6.08 14.70 -10.47
CA LEU A 315 -7.30 14.92 -11.25
C LEU A 315 -7.37 14.04 -12.51
N ALA A 316 -6.37 13.18 -12.74
CA ALA A 316 -6.19 12.44 -13.99
C ALA A 316 -6.30 13.38 -15.21
N ALA A 317 -5.67 14.56 -15.10
CA ALA A 317 -5.79 15.61 -16.09
C ALA A 317 -4.44 16.04 -16.67
N THR A 318 -4.44 16.45 -17.93
CA THR A 318 -3.28 17.06 -18.60
C THR A 318 -3.70 18.33 -19.33
N TYR A 319 -2.74 19.20 -19.59
CA TYR A 319 -2.94 20.41 -20.38
C TYR A 319 -1.78 20.60 -21.33
N SER A 320 -2.11 20.96 -22.57
CA SER A 320 -1.14 21.37 -23.59
C SER A 320 -1.56 22.71 -24.17
N GLY A 321 -0.72 23.73 -24.02
CA GLY A 321 -1.01 25.08 -24.48
C GLY A 321 0.19 25.83 -25.04
N THR A 322 -0.10 26.95 -25.68
CA THR A 322 0.88 27.86 -26.29
C THR A 322 0.66 29.28 -25.79
N LEU A 323 1.72 29.89 -25.27
CA LEU A 323 1.76 31.28 -24.85
C LEU A 323 1.71 32.21 -26.07
N ASN A 324 0.84 33.20 -26.03
CA ASN A 324 0.77 34.23 -27.07
C ASN A 324 1.98 35.18 -27.03
N ASP A 325 2.17 35.96 -28.10
CA ASP A 325 3.31 36.88 -28.24
C ASP A 325 3.31 37.99 -27.18
N ALA A 326 2.12 38.38 -26.70
CA ALA A 326 1.96 39.38 -25.65
C ALA A 326 2.33 38.85 -24.25
N GLY A 327 2.50 37.54 -24.07
CA GLY A 327 2.76 36.93 -22.76
C GLY A 327 1.57 36.98 -21.79
N THR A 328 0.36 37.20 -22.30
CA THR A 328 -0.86 37.44 -21.51
C THR A 328 -1.81 36.25 -21.48
N GLU A 329 -1.74 35.35 -22.45
CA GLU A 329 -2.66 34.20 -22.56
C GLU A 329 -1.90 32.94 -23.00
N ILE A 330 -2.23 31.81 -22.38
CA ILE A 330 -1.79 30.47 -22.79
C ILE A 330 -3.04 29.75 -23.30
N ALA A 331 -3.16 29.62 -24.61
CA ALA A 331 -4.29 28.96 -25.26
C ALA A 331 -3.96 27.49 -25.48
N GLY A 332 -4.86 26.58 -25.12
CA GLY A 332 -4.58 25.15 -25.17
C GLY A 332 -5.79 24.26 -24.97
N THR A 333 -5.49 22.99 -24.72
CA THR A 333 -6.48 21.93 -24.52
C THR A 333 -6.23 21.26 -23.18
N TRP A 334 -7.26 21.23 -22.35
CA TRP A 334 -7.33 20.47 -21.12
C TRP A 334 -7.93 19.10 -21.41
N HIS A 335 -7.22 18.04 -21.06
CA HIS A 335 -7.71 16.67 -21.16
C HIS A 335 -7.99 16.14 -19.76
N GLN A 336 -9.20 15.62 -19.54
CA GLN A 336 -9.56 14.98 -18.28
C GLN A 336 -10.61 13.90 -18.53
N LEU A 337 -10.36 12.69 -18.00
CA LEU A 337 -11.27 11.53 -18.14
C LEU A 337 -11.67 11.23 -19.60
N GLY A 338 -10.72 11.35 -20.53
CA GLY A 338 -10.96 11.10 -21.96
C GLY A 338 -11.61 12.25 -22.73
N THR A 339 -12.07 13.31 -22.04
CA THR A 339 -12.64 14.51 -22.68
C THR A 339 -11.56 15.54 -22.95
N ALA A 340 -11.60 16.16 -24.13
CA ALA A 340 -10.73 17.28 -24.51
C ALA A 340 -11.54 18.59 -24.50
N ILE A 341 -11.12 19.56 -23.69
CA ILE A 341 -11.82 20.82 -23.45
C ILE A 341 -10.88 21.97 -23.80
N PRO A 342 -11.22 22.86 -24.76
CA PRO A 342 -10.46 24.08 -24.99
C PRO A 342 -10.39 24.92 -23.72
N LEU A 343 -9.18 25.32 -23.33
CA LEU A 343 -8.94 26.08 -22.11
C LEU A 343 -7.84 27.13 -22.33
N THR A 344 -8.21 28.39 -22.15
CA THR A 344 -7.26 29.51 -22.23
C THR A 344 -7.02 30.09 -20.86
N PHE A 345 -5.78 29.96 -20.38
CA PHE A 345 -5.30 30.59 -19.17
C PHE A 345 -4.88 32.03 -19.45
N LYS A 346 -5.46 32.99 -18.73
CA LYS A 346 -5.11 34.41 -18.82
C LYS A 346 -4.29 34.82 -17.61
N ARG A 347 -3.22 35.55 -17.84
CA ARG A 347 -2.34 36.06 -16.78
C ARG A 347 -3.13 36.99 -15.88
N THR A 348 -3.06 36.77 -14.57
CA THR A 348 -3.62 37.72 -13.61
C THR A 348 -2.61 38.84 -13.36
N THR A 349 -3.04 40.09 -13.43
CA THR A 349 -2.29 41.19 -12.83
C THR A 349 -2.30 41.01 -11.31
N PRO A 350 -1.20 41.31 -10.58
CA PRO A 350 -1.24 41.35 -9.13
C PRO A 350 -2.41 42.23 -8.70
N ALA A 351 -3.30 41.72 -7.86
CA ALA A 351 -4.32 42.57 -7.27
C ALA A 351 -3.61 43.73 -6.57
N GLU A 352 -3.97 44.96 -6.96
CA GLU A 352 -3.59 46.15 -6.22
C GLU A 352 -3.99 45.89 -4.76
N LYS A 353 -3.02 45.93 -3.84
CA LYS A 353 -3.33 45.84 -2.41
C LYS A 353 -4.32 46.97 -2.16
N LYS A 354 -5.58 46.60 -1.92
CA LYS A 354 -6.61 47.56 -1.52
C LYS A 354 -6.06 48.27 -0.27
N PRO A 355 -5.97 49.61 -0.28
CA PRO A 355 -5.29 50.39 0.76
C PRO A 355 -5.90 50.19 2.15
#